data_AF-A0A139NL50-F1
#
_entry.id   AF-A0A139NL50-F1
#
_cell.length_a   1.000
_cell.length_b   1.000
_cell.length_c   1.000
_cell.angle_alpha   90.00
_cell.angle_beta   90.00
_cell.angle_gamma   90.00
#
_symmetry.space_group_name_H-M   'P 1'
#
loop_
_entity.id
_entity.type
_entity.pdbx_description
1 polymer ?
#
loop_
_entity_poly.entity_id
_entity_poly.type
_entity_poly.pdbx_seq_one_letter_code
_entity_poly.pdbx_strand_id
1 'polypeptide(L)'
;MGITGTKNKKVYNMKNTEWIYNIKGRIIRFLARIGYFQTAVSIVLVIDLLLYNLFNLRIIALKKDNFFNWMILITLLVASVYYIYKYRNSTLNFLSVSDDYKKFVALFRLFNNTFALVIISSVLLRITQIILLTTLNFKFTPQTKDALIGFISLLIVTKMLFSLFALLLDVKFYIAILIFFSLIPVVYFIGIFDLKWWAVITGFLVIWKFINSNDILVLYFKGREIKHIPRRLRYRWKVNELIGYIITSALYVILLISSVFESNNISIEARANIRIYTFLFFSITVSIIFAIVYYILKFCSDKFKLCFLIKVRKTLGKIFPVYTYTKLYNESKKKENTHV
;
A
#
# COMPACT_ATOMS: atom_id res chain seq x y z
N MET A 1 56.17 -32.11 12.93
CA MET A 1 54.83 -31.52 13.15
C MET A 1 54.98 -30.03 13.38
N GLY A 2 54.27 -29.19 12.63
CA GLY A 2 54.21 -27.75 12.87
C GLY A 2 54.43 -26.92 11.61
N ILE A 3 53.68 -25.81 11.52
CA ILE A 3 53.74 -24.77 10.48
C ILE A 3 52.88 -25.01 9.22
N THR A 4 51.58 -25.29 9.38
CA THR A 4 50.58 -25.02 8.32
C THR A 4 49.33 -24.25 8.80
N GLY A 5 49.24 -23.92 10.11
CA GLY A 5 48.05 -23.26 10.69
C GLY A 5 48.00 -21.72 10.60
N THR A 6 49.12 -21.03 10.38
CA THR A 6 49.20 -19.55 10.55
C THR A 6 48.87 -18.76 9.28
N LYS A 7 49.16 -19.27 8.07
CA LYS A 7 48.85 -18.58 6.80
C LYS A 7 47.34 -18.57 6.50
N ASN A 8 46.63 -19.68 6.74
CA ASN A 8 45.19 -19.75 6.52
C ASN A 8 44.40 -18.84 7.47
N LYS A 9 44.84 -18.68 8.72
CA LYS A 9 44.17 -17.80 9.70
C LYS A 9 44.29 -16.31 9.32
N LYS A 10 45.42 -15.88 8.73
CA LYS A 10 45.62 -14.52 8.22
C LYS A 10 44.76 -14.20 6.99
N VAL A 11 44.67 -15.12 6.02
CA VAL A 11 43.85 -14.93 4.80
C VAL A 11 42.36 -14.94 5.13
N TYR A 12 41.93 -15.80 6.06
CA TYR A 12 40.54 -15.82 6.53
C TYR A 12 40.19 -14.54 7.30
N ASN A 13 41.08 -14.05 8.17
CA ASN A 13 40.91 -12.78 8.86
C ASN A 13 40.88 -11.59 7.90
N MET A 14 41.72 -11.57 6.85
CA MET A 14 41.71 -10.51 5.83
C MET A 14 40.40 -10.45 5.06
N LYS A 15 39.88 -11.60 4.59
CA LYS A 15 38.57 -11.67 3.92
C LYS A 15 37.42 -11.26 4.84
N ASN A 16 37.47 -11.64 6.13
CA ASN A 16 36.48 -11.21 7.11
C ASN A 16 36.54 -9.70 7.36
N THR A 17 37.73 -9.11 7.49
CA THR A 17 37.87 -7.66 7.69
C THR A 17 37.39 -6.85 6.49
N GLU A 18 37.62 -7.32 5.27
CA GLU A 18 37.19 -6.65 4.04
C GLU A 18 35.66 -6.76 3.83
N TRP A 19 35.07 -7.90 4.20
CA TRP A 19 33.62 -8.09 4.25
C TRP A 19 32.95 -7.20 5.31
N ILE A 20 33.52 -7.13 6.52
CA ILE A 20 33.05 -6.25 7.61
C ILE A 20 33.14 -4.77 7.20
N TYR A 21 34.23 -4.35 6.55
CA TYR A 21 34.39 -2.98 6.08
C TYR A 21 33.35 -2.62 5.00
N ASN A 22 33.09 -3.53 4.07
CA ASN A 22 32.05 -3.37 3.06
C ASN A 22 30.64 -3.28 3.67
N ILE A 23 30.35 -4.03 4.72
CA ILE A 23 29.07 -3.96 5.45
C ILE A 23 28.95 -2.63 6.20
N LYS A 24 29.98 -2.23 6.96
CA LYS A 24 30.00 -0.93 7.66
C LYS A 24 29.75 0.22 6.68
N GLY A 25 30.44 0.22 5.54
CA GLY A 25 30.24 1.24 4.50
C GLY A 25 28.84 1.23 3.87
N ARG A 26 28.18 0.08 3.77
CA ARG A 26 26.78 -0.02 3.31
C ARG A 26 25.80 0.52 4.36
N ILE A 27 25.99 0.17 5.64
CA ILE A 27 25.14 0.64 6.75
C ILE A 27 25.24 2.15 6.90
N ILE A 28 26.45 2.72 6.91
CA ILE A 28 26.66 4.17 7.03
C ILE A 28 25.99 4.91 5.88
N ARG A 29 26.14 4.44 4.63
CA ARG A 29 25.47 5.03 3.47
C ARG A 29 23.95 4.95 3.57
N PHE A 30 23.42 3.83 4.06
CA PHE A 30 21.99 3.69 4.30
C PHE A 30 21.49 4.67 5.36
N LEU A 31 22.14 4.72 6.53
CA LEU A 31 21.83 5.64 7.62
C LEU A 31 21.90 7.11 7.18
N ALA A 32 22.90 7.49 6.38
CA ALA A 32 23.00 8.83 5.80
C ALA A 32 21.84 9.14 4.84
N ARG A 33 21.39 8.17 4.05
CA ARG A 33 20.26 8.31 3.12
C ARG A 33 18.93 8.46 3.84
N ILE A 34 18.73 7.81 4.99
CA ILE A 34 17.48 7.93 5.77
C ILE A 34 17.50 9.07 6.80
N GLY A 35 18.70 9.57 7.13
CA GLY A 35 18.98 10.60 8.13
C GLY A 35 19.30 10.03 9.50
N TYR A 36 20.58 9.74 9.72
CA TYR A 36 21.09 9.01 10.90
C TYR A 36 20.68 9.66 12.23
N PHE A 37 20.75 10.99 12.34
CA PHE A 37 20.44 11.71 13.57
C PHE A 37 18.95 11.57 13.96
N GLN A 38 18.04 11.84 13.03
CA GLN A 38 16.60 11.67 13.27
C GLN A 38 16.23 10.21 13.56
N THR A 39 16.92 9.27 12.89
CA THR A 39 16.73 7.84 13.14
C THR A 39 17.14 7.48 14.57
N ALA A 40 18.28 7.99 15.04
CA ALA A 40 18.73 7.78 16.42
C ALA A 40 17.73 8.38 17.44
N VAL A 41 17.26 9.60 17.21
CA VAL A 41 16.21 10.24 18.02
C VAL A 41 14.94 9.37 18.08
N SER A 42 14.48 8.88 16.93
CA SER A 42 13.29 8.04 16.84
C SER A 42 13.47 6.73 17.61
N ILE A 43 14.63 6.09 17.50
CA ILE A 43 14.95 4.86 18.26
C ILE A 43 14.96 5.13 19.76
N VAL A 44 15.59 6.22 20.22
CA VAL A 44 15.63 6.59 21.64
C VAL A 44 14.22 6.80 22.18
N LEU A 45 13.34 7.48 21.44
CA LEU A 45 11.94 7.69 21.84
C LEU A 45 11.14 6.38 21.89
N VAL A 46 11.37 5.46 20.94
CA VAL A 46 10.74 4.14 20.96
C VAL A 46 11.21 3.32 22.17
N ILE A 47 12.51 3.35 22.48
CA ILE A 47 13.06 2.66 23.65
C ILE A 47 12.48 3.25 24.95
N ASP A 48 12.41 4.57 25.09
CA ASP A 48 11.81 5.23 26.25
C ASP A 48 10.33 4.85 26.42
N LEU A 49 9.57 4.78 25.32
CA LEU A 49 8.17 4.32 25.33
C LEU A 49 8.05 2.85 25.76
N LEU A 50 8.91 1.97 25.24
CA LEU A 50 8.90 0.54 25.60
C LEU A 50 9.24 0.34 27.07
N LEU A 51 10.26 1.04 27.59
CA LEU A 51 10.65 0.96 28.99
C LEU A 51 9.56 1.49 29.92
N TYR A 52 8.86 2.55 29.53
CA TYR A 52 7.72 3.06 30.28
C TYR A 52 6.58 2.05 30.31
N ASN A 53 6.22 1.44 29.18
CA ASN A 53 5.11 0.49 29.11
C ASN A 53 5.41 -0.85 29.79
N LEU A 54 6.66 -1.33 29.72
CA LEU A 54 7.05 -2.65 30.27
C LEU A 54 7.47 -2.59 31.74
N PHE A 55 8.14 -1.51 32.15
CA PHE A 55 8.79 -1.42 33.46
C PHE A 55 8.39 -0.16 34.25
N ASN A 56 7.49 0.68 33.71
CA ASN A 56 7.15 1.99 34.29
C ASN A 56 8.36 2.93 34.50
N LEU A 57 9.44 2.70 33.74
CA LEU A 57 10.67 3.50 33.80
C LEU A 57 10.62 4.58 32.70
N ARG A 58 10.72 5.86 33.08
CA ARG A 58 10.94 6.96 32.13
C ARG A 58 12.40 7.39 32.17
N ILE A 59 13.10 7.24 31.06
CA ILE A 59 14.45 7.80 30.90
C ILE A 59 14.35 9.30 30.64
N ILE A 60 13.36 9.73 29.84
CA ILE A 60 13.22 11.15 29.47
C ILE A 60 11.96 11.75 30.10
N ALA A 61 12.15 12.51 31.19
CA ALA A 61 11.07 13.19 31.90
C ALA A 61 10.67 14.53 31.24
N LEU A 62 10.39 14.54 29.92
CA LEU A 62 10.07 15.75 29.13
C LEU A 62 8.85 16.53 29.64
N LYS A 63 8.00 15.94 30.50
CA LYS A 63 6.82 16.60 31.08
C LYS A 63 7.16 17.67 32.13
N LYS A 64 8.35 17.67 32.73
CA LYS A 64 8.71 18.67 33.75
C LYS A 64 9.18 19.97 33.09
N ASP A 65 8.72 21.12 33.59
CA ASP A 65 9.15 22.45 33.17
C ASP A 65 10.44 22.83 33.89
N ASN A 66 11.59 22.46 33.33
CA ASN A 66 12.89 22.94 33.78
C ASN A 66 13.76 23.30 32.57
N PHE A 67 14.78 24.14 32.80
CA PHE A 67 15.66 24.64 31.74
C PHE A 67 16.30 23.51 30.92
N PHE A 68 16.77 22.45 31.59
CA PHE A 68 17.40 21.31 30.95
C PHE A 68 16.47 20.57 29.97
N ASN A 69 15.22 20.31 30.37
CA ASN A 69 14.23 19.68 29.49
C ASN A 69 13.87 20.58 28.30
N TRP A 70 13.82 21.89 28.50
CA TRP A 70 13.61 22.84 27.41
C TRP A 70 14.76 22.84 26.40
N MET A 71 16.01 22.77 26.86
CA MET A 71 17.15 22.60 25.97
C MET A 71 17.05 21.32 25.13
N ILE A 72 16.67 20.18 25.75
CA ILE A 72 16.46 18.92 25.04
C ILE A 72 15.35 19.06 23.99
N LEU A 73 14.20 19.65 24.36
CA LEU A 73 13.07 19.82 23.46
C LEU A 73 13.38 20.72 22.27
N ILE A 74 14.09 21.83 22.49
CA ILE A 74 14.54 22.72 21.41
C ILE A 74 15.50 21.98 20.49
N THR A 75 16.45 21.21 21.04
CA THR A 75 17.36 20.37 20.24
C THR A 75 16.60 19.38 19.36
N LEU A 76 15.61 18.68 19.93
CA LEU A 76 14.75 17.75 19.22
C LEU A 76 13.89 18.45 18.15
N LEU A 77 13.38 19.65 18.44
CA LEU A 77 12.61 20.46 17.52
C LEU A 77 13.46 20.87 16.31
N VAL A 78 14.63 21.47 16.54
CA VAL A 78 15.54 21.92 15.48
C VAL A 78 15.94 20.74 14.60
N ALA A 79 16.29 19.60 15.19
CA ALA A 79 16.60 18.38 14.46
C ALA A 79 15.44 17.89 13.59
N SER A 80 14.23 17.89 14.13
CA SER A 80 13.02 17.46 13.41
C SER A 80 12.67 18.39 12.26
N VAL A 81 12.78 19.71 12.46
CA VAL A 81 12.56 20.72 11.41
C VAL A 81 13.61 20.59 10.31
N TYR A 82 14.90 20.49 10.68
CA TYR A 82 15.98 20.29 9.73
C TYR A 82 15.80 19.00 8.92
N TYR A 83 15.36 17.92 9.58
CA TYR A 83 15.07 16.65 8.92
C TYR A 83 13.99 16.81 7.84
N ILE A 84 12.85 17.41 8.20
CA ILE A 84 11.75 17.63 7.25
C ILE A 84 12.25 18.49 6.08
N TYR A 85 12.92 19.61 6.37
CA TYR A 85 13.44 20.51 5.33
C TYR A 85 14.38 19.78 4.36
N LYS A 86 15.37 19.05 4.87
CA LYS A 86 16.38 18.34 4.06
C LYS A 86 15.78 17.25 3.20
N TYR A 87 14.86 16.46 3.75
CA TYR A 87 14.37 15.25 3.08
C TYR A 87 13.06 15.46 2.30
N ARG A 88 12.34 16.59 2.48
CA ARG A 88 11.09 16.94 1.77
C ARG A 88 11.21 16.87 0.25
N ASN A 89 12.29 17.39 -0.32
CA ASN A 89 12.49 17.48 -1.78
C ASN A 89 13.53 16.49 -2.32
N SER A 90 14.12 15.66 -1.47
CA SER A 90 15.16 14.72 -1.89
C SER A 90 14.54 13.54 -2.66
N THR A 91 14.37 13.71 -3.97
CA THR A 91 13.84 12.69 -4.86
C THR A 91 14.78 11.48 -4.88
N LEU A 92 14.26 10.32 -4.49
CA LEU A 92 14.99 9.06 -4.51
C LEU A 92 15.35 8.60 -5.93
N ASN A 93 14.79 9.27 -6.94
CA ASN A 93 14.96 8.98 -8.36
C ASN A 93 16.40 9.22 -8.86
N PHE A 94 17.18 10.08 -8.20
CA PHE A 94 18.57 10.34 -8.56
C PHE A 94 19.56 9.28 -8.04
N LEU A 95 19.10 8.31 -7.24
CA LEU A 95 19.94 7.20 -6.79
C LEU A 95 20.00 6.11 -7.88
N SER A 96 21.20 5.83 -8.37
CA SER A 96 21.50 4.69 -9.25
C SER A 96 21.50 3.36 -8.49
N VAL A 97 20.38 3.04 -7.84
CA VAL A 97 20.17 1.82 -7.05
C VAL A 97 18.83 1.18 -7.44
N SER A 98 18.64 -0.11 -7.15
CA SER A 98 17.41 -0.83 -7.43
C SER A 98 16.17 -0.13 -6.85
N ASP A 99 15.03 -0.27 -7.53
CA ASP A 99 13.78 0.36 -7.10
C ASP A 99 13.29 -0.20 -5.76
N ASP A 100 13.53 -1.48 -5.47
CA ASP A 100 13.24 -2.09 -4.17
C ASP A 100 14.03 -1.41 -3.03
N TYR A 101 15.30 -1.08 -3.26
CA TYR A 101 16.12 -0.37 -2.27
C TYR A 101 15.63 1.07 -2.07
N LYS A 102 15.19 1.75 -3.14
CA LYS A 102 14.57 3.08 -3.02
C LYS A 102 13.29 3.02 -2.20
N LYS A 103 12.43 2.02 -2.42
CA LYS A 103 11.21 1.79 -1.63
C LYS A 103 11.54 1.55 -0.15
N PHE A 104 12.59 0.78 0.13
CA PHE A 104 13.06 0.55 1.49
C PHE A 104 13.56 1.85 2.18
N VAL A 105 14.37 2.67 1.49
CA VAL A 105 14.81 3.97 2.02
C VAL A 105 13.62 4.92 2.24
N ALA A 106 12.65 4.94 1.31
CA ALA A 106 11.44 5.74 1.44
C ALA A 106 10.59 5.34 2.66
N LEU A 107 10.48 4.03 2.95
CA LEU A 107 9.79 3.53 4.14
C LEU A 107 10.40 4.08 5.43
N PHE A 108 11.72 4.02 5.60
CA PHE A 108 12.39 4.56 6.79
C PHE A 108 12.25 6.08 6.90
N ARG A 109 12.33 6.79 5.77
CA ARG A 109 12.08 8.24 5.74
C ARG A 109 10.65 8.58 6.14
N LEU A 110 9.67 7.75 5.77
CA LEU A 110 8.28 7.94 6.17
C LEU A 110 8.12 7.83 7.69
N PHE A 111 8.72 6.82 8.32
CA PHE A 111 8.71 6.69 9.78
C PHE A 111 9.40 7.86 10.47
N ASN A 112 10.63 8.20 10.06
CA ASN A 112 11.38 9.32 10.63
C ASN A 112 10.63 10.66 10.47
N ASN A 113 9.97 10.88 9.34
CA ASN A 113 9.12 12.06 9.12
C ASN A 113 7.91 12.08 10.05
N THR A 114 7.31 10.91 10.32
CA THR A 114 6.19 10.78 11.26
C THR A 114 6.65 11.14 12.67
N PHE A 115 7.78 10.60 13.13
CA PHE A 115 8.38 10.97 14.42
C PHE A 115 8.72 12.46 14.51
N ALA A 116 9.29 13.04 13.45
CA ALA A 116 9.58 14.47 13.39
C ALA A 116 8.30 15.32 13.56
N LEU A 117 7.18 14.94 12.94
CA LEU A 117 5.91 15.63 13.08
C LEU A 117 5.31 15.49 14.49
N VAL A 118 5.46 14.34 15.14
CA VAL A 118 5.05 14.14 16.54
C VAL A 118 5.86 15.07 17.46
N ILE A 119 7.18 15.15 17.29
CA ILE A 119 8.04 16.04 18.06
C ILE A 119 7.62 17.50 17.86
N ILE A 120 7.53 17.95 16.60
CA ILE A 120 7.16 19.34 16.28
C ILE A 120 5.79 19.69 16.88
N SER A 121 4.78 18.86 16.66
CA SER A 121 3.44 19.13 17.18
C SER A 121 3.39 19.15 18.72
N SER A 122 4.09 18.24 19.38
CA SER A 122 4.16 18.21 20.86
C SER A 122 4.82 19.46 21.45
N VAL A 123 5.90 19.95 20.82
CA VAL A 123 6.61 21.16 21.26
C VAL A 123 5.77 22.39 20.99
N LEU A 124 5.15 22.51 19.80
CA LEU A 124 4.26 23.60 19.47
C LEU A 124 3.08 23.68 20.43
N LEU A 125 2.41 22.57 20.72
CA LEU A 125 1.31 22.54 21.70
C LEU A 125 1.74 23.07 23.07
N ARG A 126 2.95 22.72 23.54
CA ARG A 126 3.47 23.20 24.83
C ARG A 126 3.75 24.70 24.80
N ILE A 127 4.36 25.20 23.71
CA ILE A 127 4.61 26.63 23.52
C ILE A 127 3.28 27.40 23.46
N THR A 128 2.31 26.92 22.69
CA THR A 128 0.97 27.51 22.60
C THR A 128 0.28 27.56 23.96
N GLN A 129 0.37 26.48 24.76
CA GLN A 129 -0.17 26.45 26.12
C GLN A 129 0.47 27.51 27.02
N ILE A 130 1.78 27.73 26.93
CA ILE A 130 2.48 28.77 27.71
C ILE A 130 2.03 30.16 27.27
N ILE A 131 1.98 30.42 25.96
CA ILE A 131 1.56 31.73 25.42
C ILE A 131 0.13 32.06 25.84
N LEU A 132 -0.81 31.10 25.75
CA LEU A 132 -2.20 31.29 26.16
C LEU A 132 -2.32 31.57 27.67
N LEU A 133 -1.51 30.90 28.48
CA LEU A 133 -1.47 31.13 29.91
C LEU A 133 -0.91 32.52 30.25
N THR A 134 0.15 32.97 29.58
CA THR A 134 0.79 34.26 29.88
C THR A 134 0.05 35.46 29.29
N THR A 135 -0.58 35.32 28.12
CA THR A 135 -1.22 36.45 27.41
C THR A 135 -2.72 36.58 27.70
N LEU A 136 -3.44 35.46 27.83
CA LEU A 136 -4.90 35.45 27.95
C LEU A 136 -5.38 34.88 29.30
N ASN A 137 -4.44 34.51 30.19
CA ASN A 137 -4.70 33.83 31.45
C ASN A 137 -5.58 32.57 31.26
N PHE A 138 -5.51 31.97 30.07
CA PHE A 138 -6.34 30.87 29.66
C PHE A 138 -5.58 29.56 29.81
N LYS A 139 -6.14 28.63 30.58
CA LYS A 139 -5.58 27.29 30.77
C LYS A 139 -6.48 26.27 30.12
N PHE A 140 -5.91 25.45 29.23
CA PHE A 140 -6.61 24.27 28.74
C PHE A 140 -7.02 23.39 29.91
N THR A 141 -8.30 23.03 29.96
CA THR A 141 -8.76 21.94 30.81
C THR A 141 -8.05 20.63 30.39
N PRO A 142 -7.84 19.68 31.32
CA PRO A 142 -7.23 18.38 30.97
C PRO A 142 -7.94 17.71 29.78
N GLN A 143 -9.27 17.76 29.75
CA GLN A 143 -10.10 17.19 28.68
C GLN A 143 -9.84 17.84 27.31
N THR A 144 -9.75 19.18 27.23
CA THR A 144 -9.49 19.88 25.96
C THR A 144 -8.08 19.61 25.44
N LYS A 145 -7.10 19.52 26.35
CA LYS A 145 -5.72 19.18 26.01
C LYS A 145 -5.62 17.75 25.45
N ASP A 146 -6.24 16.78 26.10
CA ASP A 146 -6.22 15.39 25.66
C ASP A 146 -6.95 15.21 24.33
N ALA A 147 -8.07 15.91 24.13
CA ALA A 147 -8.79 15.92 22.86
C ALA A 147 -7.95 16.50 21.71
N LEU A 148 -7.24 17.62 21.93
CA LEU A 148 -6.33 18.22 20.94
C LEU A 148 -5.17 17.30 20.59
N ILE A 149 -4.55 16.68 21.59
CA ILE A 149 -3.48 15.69 21.38
C ILE A 149 -4.02 14.52 20.56
N GLY A 150 -5.16 13.97 20.95
CA GLY A 150 -5.81 12.86 20.24
C GLY A 150 -6.10 13.20 18.78
N PHE A 151 -6.66 14.39 18.51
CA PHE A 151 -6.95 14.85 17.16
C PHE A 151 -5.67 15.01 16.31
N ILE A 152 -4.63 15.63 16.84
CA ILE A 152 -3.35 15.80 16.13
C ILE A 152 -2.69 14.44 15.88
N SER A 153 -2.67 13.55 16.87
CA SER A 153 -2.15 12.19 16.71
C SER A 153 -2.91 11.41 15.64
N LEU A 154 -4.25 11.52 15.61
CA LEU A 154 -5.09 10.91 14.58
C LEU A 154 -4.68 11.37 13.17
N LEU A 155 -4.52 12.69 12.96
CA LEU A 155 -4.10 13.24 11.67
C LEU A 155 -2.71 12.74 11.23
N ILE A 156 -1.75 12.69 12.16
CA ILE A 156 -0.39 12.22 11.89
C ILE A 156 -0.39 10.73 11.51
N VAL A 157 -1.08 9.88 12.29
CA VAL A 157 -1.18 8.44 12.04
C VAL A 157 -1.90 8.17 10.72
N THR A 158 -3.00 8.86 10.46
CA THR A 158 -3.77 8.72 9.21
C THR A 158 -2.92 9.08 7.99
N LYS A 159 -2.16 10.19 8.06
CA LYS A 159 -1.20 10.57 7.03
C LYS A 159 -0.13 9.50 6.81
N MET A 160 0.41 8.93 7.88
CA MET A 160 1.41 7.86 7.80
C MET A 160 0.84 6.63 7.09
N LEU A 161 -0.37 6.19 7.48
CA LEU A 161 -1.04 5.03 6.87
C LEU A 161 -1.27 5.24 5.38
N PHE A 162 -1.84 6.36 4.95
CA PHE A 162 -2.05 6.65 3.52
C PHE A 162 -0.74 6.73 2.73
N SER A 163 0.32 7.28 3.33
CA SER A 163 1.64 7.33 2.71
C SER A 163 2.27 5.94 2.56
N LEU A 164 2.05 5.06 3.54
CA LEU A 164 2.49 3.67 3.48
C LEU A 164 1.74 2.91 2.36
N PHE A 165 0.42 3.06 2.29
CA PHE A 165 -0.38 2.48 1.20
C PHE A 165 0.06 2.99 -0.17
N ALA A 166 0.29 4.29 -0.30
CA ALA A 166 0.80 4.90 -1.54
C ALA A 166 2.14 4.27 -1.97
N LEU A 167 3.04 4.04 -1.01
CA LEU A 167 4.34 3.41 -1.25
C LEU A 167 4.22 1.94 -1.66
N LEU A 168 3.35 1.16 -0.99
CA LEU A 168 3.15 -0.26 -1.27
C LEU A 168 2.52 -0.49 -2.66
N LEU A 169 1.57 0.36 -3.05
CA LEU A 169 0.86 0.28 -4.33
C LEU A 169 1.57 1.02 -5.47
N ASP A 170 2.69 1.71 -5.17
CA ASP A 170 3.43 2.53 -6.13
C ASP A 170 2.57 3.61 -6.81
N VAL A 171 1.70 4.24 -6.02
CA VAL A 171 0.78 5.30 -6.45
C VAL A 171 1.08 6.61 -5.73
N LYS A 172 0.65 7.73 -6.31
CA LYS A 172 0.78 9.04 -5.65
C LYS A 172 -0.14 9.11 -4.41
N PHE A 173 0.28 9.84 -3.38
CA PHE A 173 -0.46 9.97 -2.11
C PHE A 173 -1.94 10.32 -2.28
N TYR A 174 -2.26 11.31 -3.13
CA TYR A 174 -3.65 11.71 -3.39
C TYR A 174 -4.46 10.62 -4.13
N ILE A 175 -3.80 9.80 -4.94
CA ILE A 175 -4.44 8.64 -5.59
C ILE A 175 -4.74 7.56 -4.54
N ALA A 176 -3.83 7.32 -3.60
CA ALA A 176 -4.08 6.38 -2.50
C ALA A 176 -5.28 6.80 -1.64
N ILE A 177 -5.41 8.09 -1.35
CA ILE A 177 -6.59 8.65 -0.67
C ILE A 177 -7.85 8.40 -1.50
N LEU A 178 -7.82 8.71 -2.80
CA LEU A 178 -8.97 8.52 -3.68
C LEU A 178 -9.39 7.05 -3.79
N ILE A 179 -8.42 6.13 -3.88
CA ILE A 179 -8.67 4.69 -3.86
C ILE A 179 -9.35 4.30 -2.56
N PHE A 180 -8.85 4.75 -1.41
CA PHE A 180 -9.45 4.43 -0.12
C PHE A 180 -10.89 4.96 0.00
N PHE A 181 -11.13 6.22 -0.36
CA PHE A 181 -12.49 6.78 -0.37
C PHE A 181 -13.39 6.08 -1.39
N SER A 182 -12.86 5.62 -2.53
CA SER A 182 -13.64 4.83 -3.50
C SER A 182 -14.00 3.44 -3.00
N LEU A 183 -13.24 2.88 -2.06
CA LEU A 183 -13.54 1.59 -1.43
C LEU A 183 -14.63 1.69 -0.36
N ILE A 184 -14.84 2.85 0.27
CA ILE A 184 -15.87 3.03 1.30
C ILE A 184 -17.28 2.75 0.75
N PRO A 185 -17.71 3.33 -0.39
CA PRO A 185 -18.97 2.96 -1.02
C PRO A 185 -19.05 1.47 -1.36
N VAL A 186 -17.96 0.85 -1.82
CA VAL A 186 -17.93 -0.58 -2.15
C VAL A 186 -18.16 -1.45 -0.91
N VAL A 187 -17.48 -1.12 0.18
CA VAL A 187 -17.63 -1.79 1.48
C VAL A 187 -19.06 -1.63 2.03
N TYR A 188 -19.59 -0.41 1.99
CA TYR A 188 -20.95 -0.11 2.44
C TYR A 188 -22.00 -0.79 1.54
N PHE A 189 -21.76 -0.80 0.24
CA PHE A 189 -22.58 -1.50 -0.75
C PHE A 189 -22.63 -3.00 -0.50
N ILE A 190 -21.49 -3.64 -0.17
CA ILE A 190 -21.44 -5.05 0.25
C ILE A 190 -22.28 -5.29 1.52
N GLY A 191 -22.26 -4.34 2.47
CA GLY A 191 -23.04 -4.41 3.71
C GLY A 191 -24.55 -4.31 3.53
N ILE A 192 -25.00 -3.46 2.60
CA ILE A 192 -26.43 -3.28 2.29
C ILE A 192 -26.98 -4.44 1.43
N PHE A 193 -26.10 -5.20 0.77
CA PHE A 193 -26.45 -6.09 -0.34
C PHE A 193 -27.36 -7.27 0.05
N ASP A 194 -28.67 -7.08 0.09
CA ASP A 194 -29.57 -8.18 0.44
C ASP A 194 -29.75 -9.18 -0.72
N LEU A 195 -30.17 -10.41 -0.41
CA LEU A 195 -30.53 -11.46 -1.38
C LEU A 195 -31.71 -11.08 -2.30
N LYS A 196 -32.17 -9.82 -2.28
CA LYS A 196 -33.20 -9.27 -3.17
C LYS A 196 -32.62 -8.38 -4.28
N TRP A 197 -31.34 -7.99 -4.16
CA TRP A 197 -30.64 -7.12 -5.11
C TRP A 197 -29.85 -7.87 -6.19
N TRP A 198 -30.13 -9.16 -6.42
CA TRP A 198 -29.57 -9.97 -7.52
C TRP A 198 -29.70 -9.27 -8.86
N ALA A 199 -30.81 -8.54 -9.05
CA ALA A 199 -31.08 -7.73 -10.23
C ALA A 199 -29.92 -6.77 -10.58
N VAL A 200 -29.21 -6.24 -9.58
CA VAL A 200 -28.09 -5.32 -9.78
C VAL A 200 -26.82 -6.06 -10.20
N ILE A 201 -26.50 -7.21 -9.60
CA ILE A 201 -25.35 -8.02 -10.03
C ILE A 201 -25.58 -8.56 -11.45
N THR A 202 -26.79 -9.04 -11.73
CA THR A 202 -27.18 -9.44 -13.10
C THR A 202 -27.17 -8.26 -14.06
N GLY A 203 -27.59 -7.07 -13.61
CA GLY A 203 -27.55 -5.83 -14.40
C GLY A 203 -26.12 -5.43 -14.77
N PHE A 204 -25.18 -5.50 -13.83
CA PHE A 204 -23.75 -5.29 -14.12
C PHE A 204 -23.21 -6.32 -15.10
N LEU A 205 -23.64 -7.59 -15.01
CA LEU A 205 -23.25 -8.62 -15.96
C LEU A 205 -23.82 -8.37 -17.36
N VAL A 206 -25.06 -7.87 -17.47
CA VAL A 206 -25.65 -7.45 -18.76
C VAL A 206 -24.86 -6.29 -19.36
N ILE A 207 -24.50 -5.28 -18.57
CA ILE A 207 -23.65 -4.16 -19.03
C ILE A 207 -22.27 -4.66 -19.46
N TRP A 208 -21.67 -5.56 -18.67
CA TRP A 208 -20.38 -6.17 -18.99
C TRP A 208 -20.43 -6.96 -20.30
N LYS A 209 -21.50 -7.73 -20.51
CA LYS A 209 -21.75 -8.47 -21.75
C LYS A 209 -21.93 -7.52 -22.93
N PHE A 210 -22.69 -6.44 -22.74
CA PHE A 210 -22.88 -5.40 -23.76
C PHE A 210 -21.56 -4.75 -24.17
N ILE A 211 -20.73 -4.33 -23.21
CA ILE A 211 -19.39 -3.75 -23.47
C ILE A 211 -18.48 -4.73 -24.23
N ASN A 212 -18.62 -6.03 -23.99
CA ASN A 212 -17.84 -7.09 -24.63
C ASN A 212 -18.61 -7.78 -25.78
N SER A 213 -19.44 -7.05 -26.51
CA SER A 213 -20.22 -7.56 -27.64
C SER A 213 -19.97 -6.74 -28.91
N ASN A 214 -20.58 -7.15 -30.02
CA ASN A 214 -20.59 -6.33 -31.23
C ASN A 214 -21.40 -5.03 -31.03
N ASP A 215 -22.36 -5.05 -30.12
CA ASP A 215 -23.34 -3.97 -29.94
C ASP A 215 -22.65 -2.68 -29.48
N ILE A 216 -21.54 -2.77 -28.74
CA ILE A 216 -20.73 -1.60 -28.37
C ILE A 216 -20.11 -0.91 -29.59
N LEU A 217 -19.73 -1.67 -30.61
CA LEU A 217 -19.17 -1.10 -31.84
C LEU A 217 -20.27 -0.51 -32.71
N VAL A 218 -21.43 -1.18 -32.79
CA VAL A 218 -22.61 -0.62 -33.48
C VAL A 218 -23.01 0.71 -32.84
N LEU A 219 -23.04 0.79 -31.51
CA LEU A 219 -23.26 2.02 -30.76
C LEU A 219 -22.20 3.08 -31.12
N TYR A 220 -20.92 2.71 -31.08
CA TYR A 220 -19.81 3.61 -31.40
C TYR A 220 -19.88 4.16 -32.84
N PHE A 221 -20.28 3.34 -33.80
CA PHE A 221 -20.44 3.72 -35.21
C PHE A 221 -21.83 4.29 -35.53
N LYS A 222 -22.62 4.67 -34.52
CA LYS A 222 -23.95 5.29 -34.62
C LYS A 222 -24.95 4.45 -35.42
N GLY A 223 -25.01 3.15 -35.13
CA GLY A 223 -25.97 2.23 -35.76
C GLY A 223 -25.51 1.64 -37.10
N ARG A 224 -24.30 1.95 -37.58
CA ARG A 224 -23.77 1.33 -38.80
C ARG A 224 -23.38 -0.12 -38.56
N GLU A 225 -23.91 -1.02 -39.37
CA GLU A 225 -23.55 -2.43 -39.33
C GLU A 225 -22.08 -2.66 -39.73
N ILE A 226 -21.40 -3.46 -38.93
CA ILE A 226 -19.98 -3.77 -39.15
C ILE A 226 -19.91 -5.14 -39.81
N LYS A 227 -19.63 -5.14 -41.12
CA LYS A 227 -19.59 -6.36 -41.94
C LYS A 227 -18.53 -7.37 -41.49
N HIS A 228 -17.39 -6.91 -40.96
CA HIS A 228 -16.31 -7.81 -40.54
C HIS A 228 -15.72 -7.41 -39.18
N ILE A 229 -15.80 -8.32 -38.21
CA ILE A 229 -15.18 -8.19 -36.88
C ILE A 229 -13.91 -9.03 -36.84
N PRO A 230 -12.75 -8.47 -36.47
CA PRO A 230 -11.49 -9.21 -36.37
C PRO A 230 -11.59 -10.38 -35.39
N ARG A 231 -11.12 -11.57 -35.80
CA ARG A 231 -11.16 -12.80 -34.95
C ARG A 231 -10.48 -12.61 -33.59
N ARG A 232 -9.39 -11.83 -33.53
CA ARG A 232 -8.66 -11.53 -32.29
C ARG A 232 -9.49 -10.70 -31.29
N LEU A 233 -10.34 -9.80 -31.79
CA LEU A 233 -11.22 -8.98 -30.97
C LEU A 233 -12.36 -9.83 -30.41
N ARG A 234 -13.00 -10.61 -31.28
CA ARG A 234 -14.06 -11.57 -30.89
C ARG A 234 -13.57 -12.57 -29.84
N TYR A 235 -12.34 -13.07 -29.98
CA TYR A 235 -11.72 -13.94 -28.98
C TYR A 235 -11.57 -13.24 -27.62
N ARG A 236 -11.07 -11.98 -27.59
CA ARG A 236 -10.92 -11.23 -26.33
C ARG A 236 -12.26 -10.98 -25.65
N TRP A 237 -13.27 -10.60 -26.43
CA TRP A 237 -14.62 -10.42 -25.92
C TRP A 237 -15.19 -11.68 -25.28
N LYS A 238 -15.04 -12.84 -25.92
CA LYS A 238 -15.48 -14.12 -25.35
C LYS A 238 -14.74 -14.50 -24.06
N VAL A 239 -13.43 -14.23 -23.99
CA VAL A 239 -12.66 -14.43 -22.76
C VAL A 239 -13.14 -13.48 -21.65
N ASN A 240 -13.39 -12.21 -21.95
CA ASN A 240 -13.89 -11.25 -20.98
C ASN A 240 -15.31 -11.58 -20.51
N GLU A 241 -16.18 -12.05 -21.41
CA GLU A 241 -17.53 -12.53 -21.09
C GLU A 241 -17.47 -13.68 -20.08
N LEU A 242 -16.60 -14.67 -20.32
CA LEU A 242 -16.34 -15.78 -19.41
C LEU A 242 -15.82 -15.32 -18.05
N ILE A 243 -14.86 -14.37 -18.02
CA ILE A 243 -14.35 -13.78 -16.79
C ILE A 243 -15.48 -13.10 -16.00
N GLY A 244 -16.38 -12.38 -16.68
CA GLY A 244 -17.55 -11.78 -16.08
C GLY A 244 -18.43 -12.82 -15.37
N TYR A 245 -18.79 -13.91 -16.06
CA TYR A 245 -19.57 -15.00 -15.45
C TYR A 245 -18.86 -15.62 -14.24
N ILE A 246 -17.55 -15.86 -14.30
CA ILE A 246 -16.77 -16.44 -13.19
C ILE A 246 -16.77 -15.50 -11.98
N ILE A 247 -16.49 -14.20 -12.18
CA ILE A 247 -16.48 -13.21 -11.09
C ILE A 247 -17.86 -13.11 -10.47
N THR A 248 -18.91 -13.00 -11.29
CA THR A 248 -20.29 -12.92 -10.81
C THR A 248 -20.71 -14.18 -10.02
N SER A 249 -20.33 -15.37 -10.51
CA SER A 249 -20.60 -16.63 -9.79
C SER A 249 -19.86 -16.68 -8.45
N ALA A 250 -18.61 -16.25 -8.41
CA ALA A 250 -17.82 -16.18 -7.18
C ALA A 250 -18.43 -15.20 -6.17
N LEU A 251 -18.86 -14.01 -6.61
CA LEU A 251 -19.57 -13.05 -5.77
C LEU A 251 -20.83 -13.67 -5.14
N TYR A 252 -21.61 -14.42 -5.92
CA TYR A 252 -22.80 -15.09 -5.41
C TYR A 252 -22.48 -16.16 -4.36
N VAL A 253 -21.48 -17.00 -4.61
CA VAL A 253 -21.06 -18.01 -3.64
C VAL A 253 -20.60 -17.37 -2.34
N ILE A 254 -19.84 -16.28 -2.40
CA ILE A 254 -19.36 -15.58 -1.20
C ILE A 254 -20.53 -14.96 -0.41
N LEU A 255 -21.50 -14.35 -1.10
CA LEU A 255 -22.68 -13.80 -0.44
C LEU A 255 -23.55 -14.89 0.21
N LEU A 256 -23.72 -16.04 -0.46
CA LEU A 256 -24.43 -17.20 0.10
C LEU A 256 -23.73 -17.72 1.36
N ILE A 257 -22.42 -17.92 1.31
CA ILE A 257 -21.64 -18.40 2.48
C ILE A 257 -21.72 -17.38 3.62
N SER A 258 -21.57 -16.09 3.30
CA SER A 258 -21.64 -15.03 4.30
C SER A 258 -23.00 -15.00 5.01
N SER A 259 -24.08 -15.27 4.29
CA SER A 259 -25.43 -15.26 4.86
C SER A 259 -25.64 -16.31 5.97
N VAL A 260 -24.87 -17.40 5.96
CA VAL A 260 -24.91 -18.44 7.01
C VAL A 260 -24.42 -17.90 8.36
N PHE A 261 -23.54 -16.90 8.34
CA PHE A 261 -22.96 -16.30 9.55
C PHE A 261 -23.76 -15.08 10.04
N GLU A 262 -24.80 -14.66 9.33
CA GLU A 262 -25.63 -13.51 9.69
C GLU A 262 -26.74 -13.95 10.65
N SER A 263 -26.88 -13.26 11.79
CA SER A 263 -28.02 -13.43 12.68
C SER A 263 -29.25 -12.64 12.20
N ASN A 264 -30.45 -13.12 12.56
CA ASN A 264 -31.69 -12.40 12.27
C ASN A 264 -31.66 -10.99 12.90
N ASN A 265 -32.02 -9.96 12.14
CA ASN A 265 -32.05 -8.54 12.54
C ASN A 265 -30.69 -7.91 12.91
N ILE A 266 -29.60 -8.32 12.25
CA ILE A 266 -28.29 -7.67 12.40
C ILE A 266 -28.23 -6.27 11.75
N SER A 267 -27.50 -5.33 12.38
CA SER A 267 -27.25 -3.99 11.84
C SER A 267 -26.44 -4.04 10.54
N ILE A 268 -26.60 -3.01 9.68
CA ILE A 268 -25.93 -2.93 8.37
C ILE A 268 -24.42 -3.00 8.51
N GLU A 269 -23.84 -2.35 9.52
CA GLU A 269 -22.40 -2.34 9.78
C GLU A 269 -21.88 -3.72 10.18
N ALA A 270 -22.57 -4.40 11.10
CA ALA A 270 -22.16 -5.73 11.54
C ALA A 270 -22.31 -6.77 10.41
N ARG A 271 -23.34 -6.61 9.55
CA ARG A 271 -23.50 -7.39 8.32
C ARG A 271 -22.37 -7.16 7.32
N ALA A 272 -21.97 -5.90 7.11
CA ALA A 272 -20.85 -5.54 6.26
C ALA A 272 -19.55 -6.21 6.72
N ASN A 273 -19.28 -6.17 8.03
CA ASN A 273 -18.08 -6.76 8.61
C ASN A 273 -18.01 -8.27 8.36
N ILE A 274 -19.08 -9.01 8.65
CA ILE A 274 -19.14 -10.46 8.39
C ILE A 274 -18.85 -10.75 6.91
N ARG A 275 -19.46 -9.99 6.01
CA ARG A 275 -19.25 -10.17 4.55
C ARG A 275 -17.83 -9.85 4.13
N ILE A 276 -17.25 -8.74 4.59
CA ILE A 276 -15.87 -8.37 4.30
C ILE A 276 -14.90 -9.45 4.77
N TYR A 277 -15.11 -9.99 5.99
CA TYR A 277 -14.28 -11.08 6.50
C TYR A 277 -14.43 -12.35 5.67
N THR A 278 -15.65 -12.69 5.25
CA THR A 278 -15.91 -13.84 4.37
C THR A 278 -15.26 -13.66 2.99
N PHE A 279 -15.33 -12.45 2.43
CA PHE A 279 -14.64 -12.04 1.20
C PHE A 279 -13.12 -12.16 1.31
N LEU A 280 -12.54 -11.64 2.40
CA LEU A 280 -11.11 -11.72 2.68
C LEU A 280 -10.66 -13.18 2.81
N PHE A 281 -11.36 -13.98 3.60
CA PHE A 281 -11.08 -15.40 3.77
C PHE A 281 -11.10 -16.15 2.43
N PHE A 282 -12.13 -15.92 1.61
CA PHE A 282 -12.21 -16.54 0.28
C PHE A 282 -11.07 -16.10 -0.64
N SER A 283 -10.73 -14.80 -0.64
CA SER A 283 -9.62 -14.26 -1.45
C SER A 283 -8.27 -14.86 -1.07
N ILE A 284 -8.03 -15.05 0.24
CA ILE A 284 -6.81 -15.66 0.78
C ILE A 284 -6.76 -17.14 0.37
N THR A 285 -7.86 -17.89 0.55
CA THR A 285 -7.94 -19.30 0.16
C THR A 285 -7.68 -19.49 -1.33
N VAL A 286 -8.32 -18.69 -2.20
CA VAL A 286 -8.07 -18.73 -3.65
C VAL A 286 -6.62 -18.39 -3.97
N SER A 287 -6.03 -17.41 -3.30
CA SER A 287 -4.62 -17.03 -3.49
C SER A 287 -3.66 -18.14 -3.08
N ILE A 288 -3.95 -18.84 -1.97
CA ILE A 288 -3.18 -20.00 -1.52
C ILE A 288 -3.31 -21.16 -2.51
N ILE A 289 -4.52 -21.48 -2.96
CA ILE A 289 -4.75 -22.50 -3.99
C ILE A 289 -4.00 -22.14 -5.26
N PHE A 290 -4.05 -20.89 -5.69
CA PHE A 290 -3.33 -20.43 -6.88
C PHE A 290 -1.81 -20.52 -6.69
N ALA A 291 -1.29 -20.18 -5.50
CA ALA A 291 0.12 -20.34 -5.17
C ALA A 291 0.54 -21.81 -5.16
N ILE A 292 -0.28 -22.71 -4.62
CA ILE A 292 -0.06 -24.17 -4.62
C ILE A 292 -0.09 -24.70 -6.05
N VAL A 293 -1.10 -24.36 -6.84
CA VAL A 293 -1.19 -24.73 -8.26
C VAL A 293 0.00 -24.20 -9.03
N TYR A 294 0.40 -22.95 -8.82
CA TYR A 294 1.59 -22.36 -9.40
C TYR A 294 2.86 -23.12 -8.99
N TYR A 295 2.98 -23.54 -7.73
CA TYR A 295 4.11 -24.30 -7.22
C TYR A 295 4.16 -25.73 -7.77
N ILE A 296 3.01 -26.40 -7.88
CA ILE A 296 2.87 -27.71 -8.53
C ILE A 296 3.26 -27.60 -10.02
N LEU A 297 2.76 -26.59 -10.71
CA LEU A 297 3.13 -26.29 -12.09
C LEU A 297 4.60 -25.90 -12.25
N LYS A 298 5.24 -25.37 -11.19
CA LYS A 298 6.68 -25.08 -11.15
C LYS A 298 7.52 -26.37 -11.13
N PHE A 299 6.98 -27.47 -10.60
CA PHE A 299 7.62 -28.79 -10.58
C PHE A 299 7.31 -29.64 -11.83
N CYS A 300 6.34 -29.26 -12.65
CA CYS A 300 6.15 -29.83 -13.99
C CYS A 300 7.03 -29.12 -15.04
N SER A 301 7.46 -29.88 -16.05
CA SER A 301 8.40 -29.52 -17.14
C SER A 301 8.44 -28.03 -17.55
N ASP A 302 9.67 -27.51 -17.73
CA ASP A 302 9.98 -26.11 -18.04
C ASP A 302 9.27 -25.53 -19.29
N LYS A 303 8.84 -26.37 -20.24
CA LYS A 303 8.05 -25.92 -21.42
C LYS A 303 6.65 -25.42 -21.05
N PHE A 304 6.00 -26.02 -20.04
CA PHE A 304 4.63 -25.66 -19.65
C PHE A 304 4.59 -24.38 -18.79
N LYS A 305 5.62 -24.23 -17.95
CA LYS A 305 5.90 -23.16 -17.00
C LYS A 305 6.02 -21.79 -17.67
N LEU A 306 6.78 -21.71 -18.77
CA LEU A 306 6.96 -20.49 -19.56
C LEU A 306 5.65 -20.10 -20.30
N CYS A 307 4.92 -21.09 -20.82
CA CYS A 307 3.70 -20.88 -21.59
C CYS A 307 2.54 -20.35 -20.70
N PHE A 308 2.40 -20.86 -19.48
CA PHE A 308 1.37 -20.42 -18.53
C PHE A 308 1.65 -19.04 -17.93
N LEU A 309 2.89 -18.76 -17.47
CA LEU A 309 3.28 -17.43 -16.96
C LEU A 309 3.15 -16.33 -18.02
N ILE A 310 3.53 -16.61 -19.26
CA ILE A 310 3.35 -15.67 -20.39
C ILE A 310 1.85 -15.49 -20.69
N LYS A 311 1.02 -16.55 -20.62
CA LYS A 311 -0.43 -16.44 -20.79
C LYS A 311 -1.06 -15.60 -19.69
N VAL A 312 -0.85 -15.92 -18.41
CA VAL A 312 -1.42 -15.21 -17.26
C VAL A 312 -0.99 -13.74 -17.22
N ARG A 313 0.30 -13.44 -17.46
CA ARG A 313 0.80 -12.07 -17.55
C ARG A 313 0.22 -11.31 -18.75
N LYS A 314 0.05 -11.95 -19.92
CA LYS A 314 -0.64 -11.34 -21.08
C LYS A 314 -2.14 -11.17 -20.86
N THR A 315 -2.77 -12.03 -20.06
CA THR A 315 -4.21 -11.97 -19.77
C THR A 315 -4.48 -10.85 -18.78
N LEU A 316 -3.78 -10.82 -17.63
CA LEU A 316 -3.92 -9.78 -16.60
C LEU A 316 -3.53 -8.38 -17.08
N GLY A 317 -2.43 -8.26 -17.85
CA GLY A 317 -1.99 -6.98 -18.43
C GLY A 317 -2.90 -6.42 -19.53
N LYS A 318 -3.98 -7.12 -19.91
CA LYS A 318 -4.99 -6.68 -20.89
C LYS A 318 -6.35 -6.37 -20.27
N ILE A 319 -6.54 -6.58 -18.96
CA ILE A 319 -7.85 -6.45 -18.28
C ILE A 319 -8.27 -4.97 -18.12
N PHE A 320 -7.33 -4.02 -18.24
CA PHE A 320 -7.63 -2.59 -18.40
C PHE A 320 -6.75 -2.06 -19.52
N PRO A 321 -7.26 -1.87 -20.74
CA PRO A 321 -7.91 -0.59 -21.09
C PRO A 321 -9.06 -0.69 -22.14
N VAL A 322 -10.18 -0.04 -21.85
CA VAL A 322 -11.25 0.32 -22.81
C VAL A 322 -10.70 1.06 -24.03
N TYR A 323 -9.56 1.74 -23.88
CA TYR A 323 -8.83 2.48 -24.92
C TYR A 323 -8.18 1.62 -26.02
N THR A 324 -8.21 0.28 -25.91
CA THR A 324 -7.54 -0.62 -26.87
C THR A 324 -8.45 -1.09 -28.00
N TYR A 325 -9.77 -0.99 -27.86
CA TYR A 325 -10.69 -1.65 -28.80
C TYR A 325 -10.71 -0.98 -30.18
N THR A 326 -10.74 0.35 -30.22
CA THR A 326 -10.66 1.14 -31.46
C THR A 326 -9.28 1.04 -32.11
N LYS A 327 -8.21 1.09 -31.31
CA LYS A 327 -6.83 0.92 -31.80
C LYS A 327 -6.60 -0.48 -32.39
N LEU A 328 -7.06 -1.53 -31.72
CA LEU A 328 -6.95 -2.91 -32.22
C LEU A 328 -7.75 -3.13 -33.50
N TYR A 329 -8.97 -2.56 -33.60
CA TYR A 329 -9.78 -2.64 -34.81
C TYR A 329 -9.08 -1.97 -36.01
N ASN A 330 -8.57 -0.75 -35.81
CA ASN A 330 -7.85 0.00 -36.84
C ASN A 330 -6.50 -0.66 -37.23
N GLU A 331 -5.78 -1.24 -36.27
CA GLU A 331 -4.54 -1.99 -36.53
C GLU A 331 -4.79 -3.31 -37.27
N SER A 332 -5.89 -4.01 -36.99
CA SER A 332 -6.26 -5.22 -37.74
C SER A 332 -6.70 -4.91 -39.17
N LYS A 333 -7.48 -3.83 -39.37
CA LYS A 333 -7.93 -3.40 -40.70
C LYS A 333 -6.75 -2.98 -41.59
N LYS A 334 -5.73 -2.31 -41.01
CA LYS A 334 -4.48 -2.00 -41.73
C LYS A 334 -3.69 -3.24 -42.15
N LYS A 335 -3.71 -4.31 -41.35
CA LYS A 335 -2.98 -5.56 -41.66
C LYS A 335 -3.67 -6.45 -42.70
N GLU A 336 -5.01 -6.42 -42.78
CA GLU A 336 -5.75 -7.09 -43.85
C GLU A 336 -5.50 -6.42 -45.21
N ASN A 337 -5.42 -5.09 -45.26
CA ASN A 337 -5.18 -4.35 -46.50
C ASN A 337 -3.72 -4.44 -47.04
N THR A 338 -2.76 -4.91 -46.24
CA THR A 338 -1.36 -5.11 -46.66
C THR A 338 -1.06 -6.54 -47.15
N HIS A 339 -2.05 -7.43 -47.07
CA HIS A 339 -1.94 -8.83 -47.55
C HIS A 339 -2.93 -9.13 -48.69
N VAL A 340 -3.40 -8.08 -49.37
CA VAL A 340 -4.10 -8.17 -50.66
C VAL A 340 -3.14 -7.70 -51.75
#